data_AF-A0ABD7HI38-F1
#
_entry.id   AF-A0ABD7HI38-F1
#
_cell.length_a   1.000
_cell.length_b   1.000
_cell.length_c   1.000
_cell.angle_alpha   90.00
_cell.angle_beta   90.00
_cell.angle_gamma   90.00
#
_symmetry.space_group_name_H-M   'P 1'
#
loop_
_entity.id
_entity.type
_entity.pdbx_description
1 polymer ?
#
loop_
_entity_poly.entity_id
_entity_poly.type
_entity_poly.pdbx_seq_one_letter_code
_entity_poly.pdbx_strand_id
1 'polypeptide(L)'
;MTDALVFPEFPYDRKFTRAEIDEITDEARKLADALRDGQAPNGATLWIDESMLQLWCVHGVLAGVRVHPDLAYIVAIKQPDQHAVFEDSVQWVLREDAPEIDPEQDEAEAERIAAALTQRLPDEVRRLVAQKMTEAFNEANKEDSRG
;
A
#
# COMPACT_ATOMS: atom_id res chain seq x y z
N MET A 1 -23.28 -34.08 -8.00
CA MET A 1 -22.87 -32.67 -8.15
C MET A 1 -21.38 -32.66 -7.88
N THR A 2 -20.57 -32.52 -8.91
CA THR A 2 -19.12 -32.38 -8.78
C THR A 2 -18.85 -30.98 -8.25
N ASP A 3 -18.39 -30.88 -7.01
CA ASP A 3 -17.82 -29.64 -6.48
C ASP A 3 -16.79 -29.16 -7.50
N ALA A 4 -17.04 -28.00 -8.11
CA ALA A 4 -16.09 -27.40 -9.01
C ALA A 4 -14.80 -27.20 -8.19
N LEU A 5 -13.70 -27.82 -8.64
CA LEU A 5 -12.39 -27.65 -8.05
C LEU A 5 -12.02 -26.18 -8.21
N VAL A 6 -12.33 -25.38 -7.19
CA VAL A 6 -11.72 -24.06 -6.97
C VAL A 6 -10.23 -24.32 -6.94
N PHE A 7 -9.47 -23.53 -7.71
CA PHE A 7 -8.04 -23.73 -7.97
C PHE A 7 -7.31 -24.25 -6.70
N PRO A 8 -6.64 -25.42 -6.74
CA PRO A 8 -6.07 -26.06 -5.54
C PRO A 8 -5.10 -25.16 -4.76
N GLU A 9 -4.51 -24.19 -5.45
CA GLU A 9 -3.55 -23.23 -4.91
C GLU A 9 -4.17 -21.83 -4.73
N PHE A 10 -5.50 -21.70 -4.76
CA PHE A 10 -6.13 -20.40 -4.54
C PHE A 10 -5.82 -19.93 -3.11
N PRO A 11 -5.02 -18.88 -2.93
CA PRO A 11 -4.44 -18.53 -1.63
C PRO A 11 -5.48 -18.07 -0.61
N TYR A 12 -6.73 -17.87 -1.06
CA TYR A 12 -7.84 -17.39 -0.24
C TYR A 12 -8.99 -18.39 -0.11
N ASP A 13 -8.81 -19.66 -0.51
CA ASP A 13 -9.91 -20.63 -0.43
C ASP A 13 -10.45 -20.73 1.01
N ARG A 14 -11.75 -20.47 1.16
CA ARG A 14 -12.49 -20.44 2.44
C ARG A 14 -11.95 -19.47 3.50
N LYS A 15 -11.12 -18.49 3.12
CA LYS A 15 -10.59 -17.46 4.04
C LYS A 15 -11.58 -16.34 4.35
N PHE A 16 -12.66 -16.21 3.56
CA PHE A 16 -13.67 -15.16 3.73
C PHE A 16 -15.06 -15.73 3.99
N THR A 17 -15.76 -15.11 4.92
CA THR A 17 -17.20 -15.26 5.11
C THR A 17 -17.96 -14.64 3.94
N ARG A 18 -19.24 -15.03 3.77
CA ARG A 18 -20.12 -14.46 2.75
C ARG A 18 -20.23 -12.94 2.88
N ALA A 19 -20.35 -12.43 4.11
CA ALA A 19 -20.49 -11.00 4.38
C ALA A 19 -19.22 -10.23 3.98
N GLU A 20 -18.03 -10.78 4.26
CA GLU A 20 -16.76 -10.18 3.83
C GLU A 20 -16.62 -10.20 2.32
N ILE A 21 -17.08 -11.25 1.62
CA ILE A 21 -17.09 -11.30 0.15
C ILE A 21 -17.99 -10.19 -0.42
N ASP A 22 -19.18 -10.00 0.16
CA ASP A 22 -20.12 -8.97 -0.27
C ASP A 22 -19.50 -7.58 -0.08
N GLU A 23 -18.87 -7.32 1.08
CA GLU A 23 -18.15 -6.08 1.36
C GLU A 23 -16.99 -5.85 0.37
N ILE A 24 -16.12 -6.86 0.17
CA ILE A 24 -14.99 -6.77 -0.76
C ILE A 24 -15.48 -6.45 -2.17
N THR A 25 -16.54 -7.11 -2.62
CA THR A 25 -17.10 -6.93 -3.96
C THR A 25 -17.70 -5.53 -4.13
N ASP A 26 -18.42 -5.04 -3.12
CA ASP A 26 -18.99 -3.69 -3.13
C ASP A 26 -17.89 -2.62 -3.18
N GLU A 27 -16.81 -2.79 -2.41
CA GLU A 27 -15.71 -1.83 -2.42
C GLU A 27 -14.83 -1.89 -3.67
N ALA A 28 -14.63 -3.09 -4.23
CA ALA A 28 -13.93 -3.28 -5.48
C ALA A 28 -14.71 -2.63 -6.63
N ARG A 29 -16.04 -2.74 -6.62
CA ARG A 29 -16.89 -2.08 -7.62
C ARG A 29 -16.78 -0.56 -7.54
N LYS A 30 -16.83 0.04 -6.33
CA LYS A 30 -16.65 1.50 -6.17
C LYS A 30 -15.28 1.97 -6.66
N LEU A 31 -14.23 1.18 -6.43
CA LEU A 31 -12.89 1.46 -6.98
C LEU A 31 -12.86 1.35 -8.50
N ALA A 32 -13.44 0.29 -9.07
CA ALA A 32 -13.51 0.09 -10.52
C ALA A 32 -14.26 1.24 -11.20
N ASP A 33 -15.38 1.68 -10.64
CA ASP A 33 -16.15 2.81 -11.15
C ASP A 33 -15.35 4.12 -11.12
N ALA A 34 -14.47 4.31 -10.13
CA ALA A 34 -13.60 5.49 -10.04
C ALA A 34 -12.40 5.45 -11.00
N LEU A 35 -11.91 4.25 -11.34
CA LEU A 35 -10.73 4.03 -12.18
C LEU A 35 -11.07 3.79 -13.65
N ARG A 36 -12.34 3.42 -13.96
CA ARG A 36 -12.80 3.17 -15.32
C ARG A 36 -12.60 4.41 -16.18
N ASP A 37 -12.05 4.20 -17.37
CA ASP A 37 -11.68 5.26 -18.32
C ASP A 37 -10.72 6.31 -17.74
N GLY A 38 -9.92 5.91 -16.74
CA GLY A 38 -8.90 6.76 -16.14
C GLY A 38 -8.01 7.40 -17.20
N GLN A 39 -7.69 8.68 -17.01
CA GLN A 39 -6.85 9.44 -17.92
C GLN A 39 -5.46 9.65 -17.33
N ALA A 40 -4.45 9.42 -18.16
CA ALA A 40 -3.09 9.80 -17.87
C ALA A 40 -2.94 11.34 -17.83
N PRO A 41 -1.87 11.88 -17.20
CA PRO A 41 -1.64 13.33 -17.14
C PRO A 41 -1.56 14.03 -18.50
N ASN A 42 -1.29 13.30 -19.57
CA ASN A 42 -1.25 13.79 -20.94
C ASN A 42 -2.62 13.73 -21.66
N GLY A 43 -3.69 13.36 -20.97
CA GLY A 43 -5.06 13.24 -21.52
C GLY A 43 -5.34 11.95 -22.30
N ALA A 44 -4.40 10.99 -22.31
CA ALA A 44 -4.65 9.68 -22.91
C ALA A 44 -5.50 8.82 -21.97
N THR A 45 -6.56 8.19 -22.48
CA THR A 45 -7.31 7.16 -21.75
C THR A 45 -6.42 5.92 -21.55
N LEU A 46 -6.40 5.38 -20.34
CA LEU A 46 -5.52 4.28 -19.94
C LEU A 46 -5.97 2.90 -20.48
N TRP A 47 -7.22 2.77 -20.92
CA TRP A 47 -7.78 1.56 -21.55
C TRP A 47 -7.36 0.25 -20.88
N ILE A 48 -7.71 0.11 -19.60
CA ILE A 48 -7.54 -1.15 -18.87
C ILE A 48 -8.71 -2.07 -19.24
N ASP A 49 -8.41 -3.31 -19.64
CA ASP A 49 -9.44 -4.32 -19.88
C ASP A 49 -10.30 -4.51 -18.63
N GLU A 50 -11.63 -4.61 -18.80
CA GLU A 50 -12.57 -4.65 -17.66
C GLU A 50 -12.29 -5.84 -16.73
N SER A 51 -11.91 -7.01 -17.25
CA SER A 51 -11.59 -8.16 -16.39
C SER A 51 -10.33 -7.92 -15.55
N MET A 52 -9.34 -7.24 -16.14
CA MET A 52 -8.11 -6.86 -15.45
C MET A 52 -8.36 -5.76 -14.42
N LEU A 53 -9.20 -4.78 -14.74
CA LEU A 53 -9.60 -3.72 -13.82
C LEU A 53 -10.28 -4.29 -12.58
N GLN A 54 -11.24 -5.21 -12.77
CA GLN A 54 -11.94 -5.86 -11.66
C GLN A 54 -10.97 -6.65 -10.76
N LEU A 55 -10.05 -7.42 -11.36
CA LEU A 55 -9.03 -8.16 -10.60
C LEU A 55 -8.13 -7.22 -9.80
N TRP A 56 -7.68 -6.11 -10.41
CA TRP A 56 -6.89 -5.08 -9.73
C TRP A 56 -7.63 -4.41 -8.59
N CYS A 57 -8.92 -4.13 -8.76
CA CYS A 57 -9.72 -3.49 -7.72
C CYS A 57 -9.93 -4.43 -6.53
N VAL A 58 -10.20 -5.72 -6.76
CA VAL A 58 -10.26 -6.72 -5.68
C VAL A 58 -8.93 -6.79 -4.94
N HIS A 59 -7.81 -6.84 -5.66
CA HIS A 59 -6.47 -6.81 -5.05
C HIS A 59 -6.26 -5.54 -4.21
N GLY A 60 -6.65 -4.37 -4.72
CA GLY A 60 -6.55 -3.10 -4.01
C GLY A 60 -7.40 -3.05 -2.72
N VAL A 61 -8.61 -3.63 -2.74
CA VAL A 61 -9.43 -3.77 -1.52
C VAL A 61 -8.73 -4.65 -0.50
N LEU A 62 -8.24 -5.82 -0.92
CA LEU A 62 -7.51 -6.71 -0.03
C LEU A 62 -6.24 -6.06 0.52
N ALA A 63 -5.58 -5.19 -0.24
CA ALA A 63 -4.41 -4.42 0.18
C ALA A 63 -4.76 -3.17 1.03
N GLY A 64 -6.05 -2.89 1.30
CA GLY A 64 -6.45 -1.78 2.16
C GLY A 64 -6.31 -0.39 1.53
N VAL A 65 -6.41 -0.27 0.19
CA VAL A 65 -6.23 0.99 -0.59
C VAL A 65 -7.12 2.16 -0.14
N ARG A 66 -8.10 1.93 0.75
CA ARG A 66 -8.93 2.97 1.39
C ARG A 66 -8.27 3.71 2.55
N VAL A 67 -6.93 3.76 2.60
CA VAL A 67 -6.16 4.51 3.62
C VAL A 67 -6.25 3.87 5.02
N HIS A 68 -6.70 2.62 5.11
CA HIS A 68 -6.78 1.87 6.37
C HIS A 68 -5.85 0.66 6.30
N PRO A 69 -4.54 0.83 6.59
CA PRO A 69 -3.60 -0.29 6.59
C PRO A 69 -4.06 -1.41 7.54
N ASP A 70 -4.72 -1.07 8.65
CA ASP A 70 -5.25 -2.03 9.63
C ASP A 70 -6.33 -2.95 9.06
N LEU A 71 -6.96 -2.58 7.95
CA LEU A 71 -8.01 -3.37 7.28
C LEU A 71 -7.47 -4.21 6.12
N ALA A 72 -6.16 -4.20 5.85
CA ALA A 72 -5.62 -4.98 4.75
C ALA A 72 -5.56 -6.48 5.10
N TYR A 73 -6.10 -7.32 4.23
CA TYR A 73 -5.96 -8.77 4.30
C TYR A 73 -4.63 -9.25 3.71
N ILE A 74 -4.06 -8.50 2.78
CA ILE A 74 -2.75 -8.78 2.18
C ILE A 74 -1.79 -7.61 2.33
N VAL A 75 -0.51 -7.94 2.43
CA VAL A 75 0.58 -6.96 2.50
C VAL A 75 1.69 -7.32 1.52
N ALA A 76 2.35 -6.30 0.99
CA ALA A 76 3.54 -6.45 0.17
C ALA A 76 4.77 -6.54 1.08
N ILE A 77 5.55 -7.61 0.92
CA ILE A 77 6.84 -7.80 1.59
C ILE A 77 7.93 -7.73 0.55
N LYS A 78 8.97 -6.93 0.79
CA LYS A 78 10.14 -6.88 -0.10
C LYS A 78 10.82 -8.24 -0.14
N GLN A 79 11.04 -8.76 -1.34
CA GLN A 79 11.84 -9.96 -1.49
C GLN A 79 13.33 -9.62 -1.34
N PRO A 80 14.13 -10.49 -0.67
CA PRO A 80 15.57 -10.32 -0.67
C PRO A 80 16.08 -10.51 -2.10
N ASP A 81 16.49 -9.42 -2.75
CA ASP A 81 17.05 -9.48 -4.08
C ASP A 81 18.49 -10.01 -4.02
N GLN A 82 18.63 -11.34 -4.11
CA GLN A 82 19.95 -12.00 -4.06
C GLN A 82 20.87 -11.63 -5.24
N HIS A 83 20.33 -11.02 -6.30
CA HIS A 83 21.07 -10.76 -7.54
C HIS A 83 21.02 -9.29 -8.00
N ALA A 84 20.42 -8.38 -7.24
CA ALA A 84 20.24 -6.96 -7.59
C ALA A 84 19.53 -6.73 -8.94
N VAL A 85 18.67 -7.65 -9.37
CA VAL A 85 17.94 -7.59 -10.66
C VAL A 85 16.53 -7.02 -10.49
N PHE A 86 15.96 -7.12 -9.30
CA PHE A 86 14.60 -6.69 -8.97
C PHE A 86 14.60 -6.00 -7.59
N GLU A 87 15.30 -4.87 -7.51
CA GLU A 87 15.56 -4.10 -6.29
C GLU A 87 14.27 -3.74 -5.51
N ASP A 88 13.14 -3.68 -6.21
CA ASP A 88 11.80 -3.36 -5.66
C ASP A 88 10.78 -4.51 -5.80
N SER A 89 11.23 -5.76 -6.01
CA SER A 89 10.29 -6.88 -6.08
C SER A 89 9.61 -7.12 -4.73
N VAL A 90 8.30 -7.32 -4.78
CA VAL A 90 7.48 -7.61 -3.60
C VAL A 90 6.77 -8.94 -3.75
N GLN A 91 6.67 -9.66 -2.64
CA GLN A 91 5.80 -10.79 -2.46
C GLN A 91 4.55 -10.34 -1.74
N TRP A 92 3.38 -10.67 -2.29
CA TRP A 92 2.11 -10.47 -1.59
C TRP A 92 1.81 -11.69 -0.72
N VAL A 93 1.59 -11.45 0.56
CA VAL A 93 1.21 -12.49 1.53
C VAL A 93 -0.03 -12.06 2.31
N LEU A 94 -0.66 -13.02 2.98
CA LEU A 94 -1.67 -12.69 3.99
C LEU A 94 -1.03 -11.90 5.13
N ARG A 95 -1.73 -10.88 5.63
CA ARG A 95 -1.24 -10.06 6.74
C ARG A 95 -0.89 -10.90 7.98
N GLU A 96 -1.65 -11.96 8.24
CA GLU A 96 -1.40 -12.91 9.35
C GLU A 96 -0.10 -13.73 9.20
N ASP A 97 0.35 -13.92 7.96
CA ASP A 97 1.57 -14.68 7.62
C ASP A 97 2.79 -13.77 7.41
N ALA A 98 2.60 -12.45 7.51
CA ALA A 98 3.69 -11.50 7.37
C ALA A 98 4.68 -11.67 8.54
N PRO A 99 6.00 -11.63 8.27
CA PRO A 99 6.99 -11.62 9.34
C PRO A 99 6.74 -10.40 10.24
N GLU A 100 7.00 -10.56 11.53
CA GLU A 100 6.97 -9.42 12.44
C GLU A 100 7.86 -8.30 11.88
N ILE A 101 7.30 -7.10 11.82
CA ILE A 101 8.02 -5.91 11.37
C ILE A 101 9.22 -5.75 12.29
N ASP A 102 10.43 -5.77 11.72
CA ASP A 102 11.65 -5.42 12.44
C ASP A 102 11.74 -3.89 12.47
N PRO A 103 11.47 -3.23 13.61
CA PRO A 103 11.47 -1.78 13.70
C PRO A 103 12.82 -1.16 13.30
N GLU A 104 13.93 -1.89 13.42
CA GLU A 104 15.25 -1.42 12.99
C GLU A 104 15.37 -1.33 11.45
N GLN A 105 14.68 -2.20 10.71
CA GLN A 105 14.68 -2.17 9.23
C GLN A 105 13.83 -1.02 8.69
N ASP A 106 12.69 -0.74 9.33
CA ASP A 106 11.81 0.37 8.99
C ASP A 106 12.47 1.72 9.24
N GLU A 107 13.21 1.87 10.35
CA GLU A 107 13.96 3.09 10.67
C GLU A 107 15.05 3.34 9.61
N ALA A 108 15.82 2.31 9.26
CA ALA A 108 16.85 2.42 8.22
C ALA A 108 16.25 2.74 6.83
N GLU A 109 15.06 2.24 6.51
CA GLU A 109 14.37 2.59 5.26
C GLU A 109 13.82 4.01 5.27
N ALA A 110 13.17 4.43 6.37
CA ALA A 110 12.72 5.80 6.56
C ALA A 110 13.88 6.79 6.46
N GLU A 111 15.04 6.47 7.05
CA GLU A 111 16.26 7.26 6.93
C GLU A 111 16.75 7.35 5.48
N ARG A 112 16.75 6.23 4.73
CA ARG A 112 17.13 6.24 3.31
C ARG A 112 16.20 7.11 2.46
N ILE A 113 14.89 7.01 2.67
CA ILE A 113 13.89 7.82 1.95
C ILE A 113 14.05 9.30 2.33
N ALA A 114 14.19 9.61 3.61
CA ALA A 114 14.41 10.97 4.10
C ALA A 114 15.70 11.57 3.53
N ALA A 115 16.78 10.80 3.47
CA ALA A 115 18.05 11.22 2.89
C ALA A 115 17.93 11.47 1.38
N ALA A 116 17.28 10.58 0.64
CA ALA A 116 17.06 10.73 -0.80
C ALA A 116 16.19 11.95 -1.13
N LEU A 117 15.12 12.18 -0.36
CA LEU A 117 14.28 13.37 -0.48
C LEU A 117 15.09 14.62 -0.16
N THR A 118 15.83 14.62 0.94
CA THR A 118 16.63 15.77 1.38
C THR A 118 17.71 16.13 0.36
N GLN A 119 18.41 15.16 -0.23
CA GLN A 119 19.44 15.41 -1.25
C GLN A 119 18.88 16.05 -2.52
N ARG A 120 17.65 15.68 -2.93
CA ARG A 120 16.98 16.21 -4.12
C ARG A 120 16.44 17.63 -3.96
N LEU A 121 16.27 18.11 -2.73
CA LEU A 121 15.77 19.45 -2.45
C LEU A 121 16.88 20.51 -2.64
N PRO A 122 16.58 21.67 -3.25
CA PRO A 122 17.47 22.83 -3.23
C PRO A 122 17.74 23.31 -1.78
N ASP A 123 18.91 23.90 -1.53
CA ASP A 123 19.35 24.31 -0.18
C ASP A 123 18.37 25.23 0.56
N GLU A 124 17.72 26.12 -0.18
CA GLU A 124 16.71 27.03 0.36
C GLU A 124 15.46 26.28 0.83
N VAL A 125 15.03 25.26 0.07
CA VAL A 125 13.88 24.41 0.42
C VAL A 125 14.22 23.50 1.58
N ARG A 126 15.44 22.92 1.63
CA ARG A 126 15.92 22.15 2.78
C ARG A 126 15.84 22.94 4.08
N ARG A 127 16.30 24.20 4.07
CA ARG A 127 16.25 25.09 5.24
C ARG A 127 14.83 25.37 5.70
N LEU A 128 13.92 25.65 4.76
CA LEU A 128 12.51 25.89 5.08
C LEU A 128 11.81 24.65 5.65
N VAL A 129 12.08 23.46 5.11
CA VAL A 129 11.55 22.19 5.64
C VAL A 129 12.06 21.92 7.06
N ALA A 130 13.36 22.12 7.32
CA ALA A 130 13.94 21.95 8.65
C ALA A 130 13.33 22.94 9.66
N GLN A 131 13.10 24.20 9.26
CA GLN A 131 12.44 25.19 10.10
C GLN A 131 11.00 24.77 10.43
N LYS A 132 10.23 24.28 9.45
CA LYS A 132 8.85 23.82 9.66
C LYS A 132 8.76 22.59 10.54
N MET A 133 9.66 21.63 10.36
CA MET A 133 9.77 20.44 11.23
C MET A 133 10.10 20.83 12.67
N THR A 134 11.02 21.78 12.86
CA THR A 134 11.40 22.29 14.20
C THR A 134 10.24 23.04 14.86
N GLU A 135 9.50 23.86 14.10
CA GLU A 135 8.29 24.54 14.56
C GLU A 135 7.23 23.52 15.02
N ALA A 136 6.94 22.51 14.19
CA ALA A 136 5.96 21.46 14.50
C ALA A 136 6.36 20.61 15.73
N PHE A 137 7.64 20.23 15.84
CA PHE A 137 8.16 19.48 17.00
C PHE A 137 8.05 20.29 18.29
N ASN A 138 8.39 21.57 18.24
CA ASN A 138 8.27 22.46 19.41
C ASN A 138 6.81 22.73 19.79
N GLU A 139 5.89 22.73 18.84
CA GLU A 139 4.47 22.89 19.08
C GLU A 139 3.85 21.64 19.71
N ALA A 140 4.16 20.46 19.19
CA ALA A 140 3.73 19.17 19.76
C ALA A 140 4.23 18.98 21.21
N ASN A 141 5.48 19.36 21.50
CA ASN A 141 6.05 19.22 22.84
C ASN A 141 5.65 20.35 23.82
N LYS A 142 5.01 21.42 23.34
CA LYS A 142 4.39 22.44 24.21
C LYS A 142 3.04 21.98 24.78
N GLU A 143 2.36 21.06 24.12
CA GLU A 143 1.09 20.51 24.61
C GLU A 143 1.33 19.49 25.74
N ASP A 144 2.45 18.77 25.71
CA ASP A 144 2.81 17.74 26.71
C ASP A 144 3.34 18.32 28.04
N SER A 145 3.67 19.62 28.08
CA SER A 145 4.16 20.32 29.28
C SER A 145 3.07 21.03 30.10
N ARG A 146 1.79 20.80 29.76
CA ARG A 146 0.60 21.25 30.52
C ARG A 146 -0.16 20.13 31.24
N GLY A 147 0.40 18.91 31.25
CA GLY A 147 -0.09 17.77 32.04
C GLY A 147 0.60 17.65 33.39
#